data_AF-A0A5J4WDV9-F1
#
_entry.id   AF-A0A5J4WDV9-F1
#
_cell.length_a   1.000
_cell.length_b   1.000
_cell.length_c   1.000
_cell.angle_alpha   90.00
_cell.angle_beta   90.00
_cell.angle_gamma   90.00
#
_symmetry.space_group_name_H-M   'P 1'
#
loop_
_entity.id
_entity.type
_entity.pdbx_description
1 polymer ?
#
loop_
_entity_poly.entity_id
_entity_poly.type
_entity_poly.pdbx_seq_one_letter_code
_entity_poly.pdbx_strand_id
1 'polypeptide(L)'
;MFNLNKGRAALPLVGLVNSILLLAEQQKWKVEAQHIPGVMNKEPDSLSRLDRSGDYAINKDILHTALMKLRVEITMDAFATRINRQHRKFCSITKDIWAMARDGLSISWGNQTPLLYPPIPLLLRTIRKVKDDHVRTAVIIAPKWPGQYWYTELLEITVQMIRLGQSEQVLIPGYRMKKKQQSLPPSEMYMFKVSYNRERDCLGYYQKIMVQSKQQYREQQKLGMDNGEDMSQP
;
A
#
# COMPACT_ATOMS: atom_id res chain seq x y z
N MET A 1 23.30 7.13 28.90
CA MET A 1 24.01 8.42 28.72
C MET A 1 24.31 8.56 27.23
N PHE A 2 23.54 9.34 26.48
CA PHE A 2 23.68 9.44 25.02
C PHE A 2 24.57 10.64 24.65
N ASN A 3 25.65 10.38 23.91
CA ASN A 3 26.58 11.41 23.45
C ASN A 3 26.46 11.58 21.93
N LEU A 4 25.67 12.59 21.51
CA LEU A 4 25.41 12.95 20.11
C LEU A 4 26.35 14.09 19.69
N ASN A 5 27.63 13.79 19.53
CA ASN A 5 28.60 14.77 19.04
C ASN A 5 28.61 14.81 17.51
N LYS A 6 27.75 15.65 16.93
CA LYS A 6 28.07 16.56 15.81
C LYS A 6 26.86 17.44 15.45
N GLY A 7 26.92 18.70 15.89
CA GLY A 7 26.51 19.89 15.12
C GLY A 7 25.03 20.15 14.83
N ARG A 8 24.39 20.97 15.68
CA ARG A 8 23.25 21.89 15.42
C ARG A 8 22.19 21.46 14.39
N ALA A 9 21.36 20.49 14.78
CA ALA A 9 19.98 20.34 14.33
C ALA A 9 19.15 19.58 15.39
N ALA A 10 19.28 19.93 16.67
CA ALA A 10 18.97 18.97 17.74
C ALA A 10 17.63 19.15 18.49
N LEU A 11 17.03 20.34 18.57
CA LEU A 11 15.89 20.52 19.48
C LEU A 11 14.60 19.78 19.04
N PRO A 12 14.18 19.83 17.76
CA PRO A 12 12.98 19.10 17.33
C PRO A 12 13.17 17.57 17.33
N LEU A 13 14.40 17.11 17.05
CA LEU A 13 14.72 15.69 16.96
C LEU A 13 14.78 15.01 18.32
N VAL A 14 15.20 15.72 19.38
CA VAL A 14 15.22 15.19 20.75
C VAL A 14 13.82 14.77 21.21
N GLY A 15 12.79 15.56 20.91
CA GLY A 15 11.41 15.22 21.27
C GLY A 15 10.92 13.93 20.61
N LEU A 16 11.24 13.74 19.33
CA LEU A 16 10.92 12.51 18.59
C LEU A 16 11.69 11.31 19.13
N VAL A 17 13.01 11.45 19.37
CA VAL A 17 13.84 10.38 19.92
C VAL A 17 13.32 9.96 21.30
N ASN A 18 12.98 10.92 22.16
CA ASN A 18 12.40 10.63 23.47
C ASN A 18 11.05 9.91 23.35
N SER A 19 10.20 10.32 22.39
CA SER A 19 8.92 9.65 22.14
C SER A 19 9.10 8.20 21.69
N ILE A 20 10.09 7.93 20.83
CA ILE A 20 10.42 6.57 20.37
C ILE A 20 10.95 5.72 21.53
N LEU A 21 11.86 6.28 22.36
CA LEU A 21 12.43 5.57 23.50
C LEU A 21 11.38 5.25 24.58
N LEU A 22 10.50 6.21 24.89
CA LEU A 22 9.39 6.00 25.83
C LEU A 22 8.43 4.92 25.32
N LEU A 23 8.11 4.94 24.03
CA LEU A 23 7.28 3.89 23.43
C LEU A 23 7.97 2.53 23.52
N ALA A 24 9.27 2.46 23.22
CA ALA A 24 10.03 1.22 23.34
C ALA A 24 10.04 0.69 24.79
N GLU A 25 10.22 1.56 25.78
CA GLU A 25 10.18 1.20 27.20
C GLU A 25 8.80 0.68 27.61
N GLN A 26 7.72 1.36 27.22
CA GLN A 26 6.34 0.94 27.48
C GLN A 26 6.03 -0.45 26.89
N GLN A 27 6.57 -0.73 25.70
CA GLN A 27 6.39 -2.00 25.01
C GLN A 27 7.44 -3.06 25.39
N LYS A 28 8.37 -2.73 26.29
CA LYS A 28 9.52 -3.58 26.67
C LYS A 28 10.38 -4.02 25.48
N TRP A 29 10.49 -3.16 24.47
CA TRP A 29 11.35 -3.38 23.30
C TRP A 29 12.77 -2.90 23.59
N LYS A 30 13.75 -3.69 23.11
CA LYS A 30 15.14 -3.26 23.05
C LYS A 30 15.41 -2.69 21.67
N VAL A 31 15.79 -1.41 21.60
CA VAL A 31 16.05 -0.71 20.34
C VAL A 31 17.52 -0.39 20.22
N GLU A 32 18.14 -0.79 19.11
CA GLU A 32 19.52 -0.49 18.77
C GLU A 32 19.56 0.11 17.36
N ALA A 33 20.42 1.11 17.16
CA ALA A 33 20.60 1.75 15.86
C ALA A 33 21.94 1.31 15.26
N GLN A 34 21.89 0.72 14.07
CA GLN A 34 23.07 0.32 13.32
C GLN A 34 23.12 1.08 12.00
N HIS A 35 24.28 1.64 11.67
CA HIS A 35 24.50 2.25 10.36
C HIS A 35 24.63 1.16 9.29
N ILE A 36 23.79 1.24 8.27
CA ILE A 36 23.82 0.35 7.10
C ILE A 36 24.33 1.16 5.90
N PRO A 37 25.33 0.68 5.13
CA PRO A 37 25.79 1.35 3.92
C PRO A 37 24.65 1.60 2.93
N GLY A 38 24.64 2.75 2.26
CA GLY A 38 23.56 3.13 1.34
C GLY A 38 23.27 2.10 0.24
N VAL A 39 24.27 1.34 -0.20
CA VAL A 39 24.12 0.25 -1.19
C VAL A 39 23.25 -0.91 -0.70
N MET A 40 23.17 -1.11 0.62
CA MET A 40 22.35 -2.12 1.29
C MET A 40 20.99 -1.55 1.72
N ASN A 41 20.83 -0.21 1.70
CA ASN A 41 19.58 0.47 2.05
C ASN A 41 18.64 0.66 0.84
N LYS A 42 18.71 -0.22 -0.16
CA LYS A 42 17.96 -0.06 -1.43
C LYS A 42 16.44 -0.07 -1.22
N GLU A 43 15.93 -0.98 -0.41
CA GLU A 43 14.49 -1.13 -0.18
C GLU A 43 13.90 0.07 0.57
N PRO A 44 14.41 0.47 1.76
CA PRO A 44 13.86 1.61 2.48
C PRO A 44 14.08 2.94 1.73
N ASP A 45 15.22 3.10 1.06
CA ASP A 45 15.50 4.29 0.24
C ASP A 45 14.54 4.38 -0.96
N SER A 46 14.28 3.26 -1.66
CA SER A 46 13.29 3.20 -2.75
C SER A 46 11.89 3.54 -2.25
N LEU A 47 11.47 2.96 -1.12
CA LEU A 47 10.19 3.25 -0.46
C LEU A 47 10.05 4.72 -0.06
N SER A 48 11.11 5.33 0.49
CA SER A 48 11.11 6.76 0.84
C SER A 48 11.07 7.68 -0.38
N ARG A 49 11.59 7.24 -1.53
CA ARG A 49 11.62 8.02 -2.76
C ARG A 49 10.29 7.98 -3.52
N LEU A 50 9.54 6.89 -3.39
CA LEU A 50 8.18 6.74 -3.92
C LEU A 50 7.18 7.72 -3.33
N ASP A 51 7.43 8.19 -2.11
CA ASP A 51 6.65 9.20 -1.38
C ASP A 51 6.39 10.47 -2.19
N ARG A 52 7.29 10.82 -3.13
CA ARG A 52 7.24 12.12 -3.81
C ARG A 52 6.77 12.10 -5.26
N SER A 53 6.72 10.96 -5.95
CA SER A 53 6.58 10.97 -7.43
C SER A 53 6.02 9.70 -8.08
N GLY A 54 5.07 8.99 -7.47
CA GLY A 54 4.45 7.80 -8.08
C GLY A 54 3.50 8.07 -9.26
N ASP A 55 3.98 8.63 -10.38
CA ASP A 55 3.18 8.83 -11.60
C ASP A 55 3.03 7.56 -12.46
N TYR A 56 2.89 6.41 -11.81
CA TYR A 56 2.67 5.13 -12.47
C TYR A 56 1.31 5.09 -13.16
N ALA A 57 1.28 4.53 -14.36
CA ALA A 57 0.05 4.01 -14.93
C ALA A 57 -0.04 2.51 -14.62
N ILE A 58 -1.25 2.01 -14.43
CA ILE A 58 -1.48 0.56 -14.41
C ILE A 58 -1.68 0.10 -15.84
N ASN A 59 -1.12 -1.06 -16.19
CA ASN A 59 -1.38 -1.70 -17.46
C ASN A 59 -2.90 -1.91 -17.65
N LYS A 60 -3.44 -1.36 -18.74
CA LYS A 60 -4.89 -1.31 -19.00
C LYS A 60 -5.51 -2.69 -19.17
N ASP A 61 -4.80 -3.63 -19.80
CA ASP A 61 -5.31 -4.98 -20.05
C ASP A 61 -5.39 -5.79 -18.75
N ILE A 62 -4.37 -5.64 -17.90
CA ILE A 62 -4.34 -6.23 -16.56
C ILE A 62 -5.46 -5.63 -15.71
N LEU A 63 -5.61 -4.30 -15.71
CA LEU A 63 -6.67 -3.61 -14.97
C LEU A 63 -8.06 -4.06 -15.44
N HIS A 64 -8.30 -4.08 -16.74
CA HIS A 64 -9.59 -4.45 -17.31
C HIS A 64 -9.96 -5.90 -16.97
N THR A 65 -9.02 -6.83 -17.15
CA THR A 65 -9.20 -8.24 -16.79
C THR A 65 -9.52 -8.40 -15.30
N ALA A 66 -8.82 -7.64 -14.45
CA ALA A 66 -9.02 -7.65 -13.01
C ALA A 66 -10.42 -7.12 -12.59
N LEU A 67 -10.84 -5.99 -13.16
CA LEU A 67 -12.16 -5.40 -12.92
C LEU A 67 -13.29 -6.34 -13.36
N MET A 68 -13.16 -6.99 -14.52
CA MET A 68 -14.10 -8.00 -15.01
C MET A 68 -14.22 -9.18 -14.04
N LYS A 69 -13.09 -9.73 -13.58
CA LYS A 69 -13.07 -10.84 -12.60
C LYS A 69 -13.74 -10.48 -11.26
N LEU A 70 -13.57 -9.24 -10.81
CA LEU A 70 -14.20 -8.74 -9.58
C LEU A 70 -15.65 -8.28 -9.76
N ARG A 71 -16.14 -8.22 -11.01
CA ARG A 71 -17.43 -7.65 -11.40
C ARG A 71 -17.60 -6.23 -10.83
N VAL A 72 -16.60 -5.37 -11.07
CA VAL A 72 -16.60 -3.98 -10.62
C VAL A 72 -16.47 -3.05 -11.82
N GLU A 73 -17.37 -2.07 -11.91
CA GLU A 73 -17.27 -0.96 -12.83
C GLU A 73 -16.80 0.29 -12.07
N ILE A 74 -15.66 0.85 -12.46
CA ILE A 74 -15.12 2.06 -11.84
C ILE A 74 -15.81 3.30 -12.41
N THR A 75 -16.09 4.29 -11.57
CA THR A 75 -16.73 5.55 -11.99
C THR A 75 -15.78 6.74 -11.97
N MET A 76 -14.60 6.57 -11.35
CA MET A 76 -13.55 7.57 -11.29
C MET A 76 -12.19 6.97 -10.98
N ASP A 77 -11.13 7.73 -11.27
CA ASP A 77 -9.75 7.45 -10.89
C ASP A 77 -9.23 8.54 -9.93
N ALA A 78 -9.05 8.20 -8.65
CA ALA A 78 -8.77 9.19 -7.62
C ALA A 78 -7.31 9.67 -7.59
N PHE A 79 -6.38 8.94 -8.22
CA PHE A 79 -4.94 9.20 -8.12
C PHE A 79 -4.28 9.09 -9.49
N ALA A 80 -4.56 10.05 -10.35
CA ALA A 80 -4.08 10.02 -11.73
C ALA A 80 -3.60 11.39 -12.23
N THR A 81 -3.11 11.38 -13.45
CA THR A 81 -2.84 12.52 -14.32
C THR A 81 -3.68 12.32 -15.58
N ARG A 82 -3.79 13.34 -16.42
CA ARG A 82 -4.50 13.21 -17.71
C ARG A 82 -3.96 12.09 -18.60
N ILE A 83 -2.67 11.76 -18.49
CA ILE A 83 -2.00 10.78 -19.34
C ILE A 83 -2.24 9.35 -18.85
N ASN A 84 -2.15 9.10 -17.54
CA ASN A 84 -2.24 7.75 -16.96
C ASN A 84 -3.62 7.38 -16.38
N ARG A 85 -4.61 8.29 -16.46
CA ARG A 85 -5.98 8.03 -15.97
C ARG A 85 -6.57 6.77 -16.57
N GLN A 86 -7.29 6.02 -15.74
CA GLN A 86 -8.03 4.82 -16.11
C GLN A 86 -9.52 5.10 -16.33
N HIS A 87 -9.96 6.32 -16.03
CA HIS A 87 -11.34 6.77 -16.23
C HIS A 87 -11.40 8.24 -16.65
N ARG A 88 -12.49 8.64 -17.34
CA ARG A 88 -12.67 10.03 -17.81
C ARG A 88 -12.75 11.02 -16.65
N LYS A 89 -13.40 10.62 -15.55
CA LYS A 89 -13.47 11.32 -14.28
C LYS A 89 -12.25 10.97 -13.45
N PHE A 90 -11.37 11.92 -13.18
CA PHE A 90 -10.14 11.68 -12.42
C PHE A 90 -9.71 12.88 -11.57
N CYS A 91 -8.87 12.64 -10.55
CA CYS A 91 -8.23 13.68 -9.75
C CYS A 91 -6.72 13.69 -10.00
N SER A 92 -6.09 14.87 -9.93
CA SER A 92 -4.67 15.06 -10.27
C SER A 92 -3.98 16.10 -9.41
N ILE A 93 -2.88 15.72 -8.75
CA ILE A 93 -2.08 16.63 -7.91
C ILE A 93 -1.44 17.79 -8.72
N THR A 94 -1.20 17.55 -10.01
CA THR A 94 -0.80 18.59 -10.98
C THR A 94 -2.00 19.36 -11.47
N LYS A 95 -1.83 20.68 -11.65
CA LYS A 95 -2.86 21.55 -12.22
C LYS A 95 -3.26 21.03 -13.60
N ASP A 96 -4.49 20.57 -13.72
CA ASP A 96 -5.08 20.08 -14.96
C ASP A 96 -6.53 20.54 -15.02
N ILE A 97 -6.90 21.21 -16.12
CA ILE A 97 -8.25 21.77 -16.30
C ILE A 97 -9.33 20.69 -16.44
N TRP A 98 -8.93 19.45 -16.74
CA TRP A 98 -9.84 18.31 -16.91
C TRP A 98 -9.97 17.45 -15.66
N ALA A 99 -9.16 17.70 -14.62
CA ALA A 99 -9.25 16.99 -13.36
C ALA A 99 -10.44 17.51 -12.54
N MET A 100 -11.18 16.60 -11.91
CA MET A 100 -12.29 16.94 -11.03
C MET A 100 -11.84 17.70 -9.79
N ALA A 101 -10.68 17.34 -9.27
CA ALA A 101 -10.05 17.97 -8.12
C ALA A 101 -8.53 17.79 -8.18
N ARG A 102 -7.83 18.67 -7.46
CA ARG A 102 -6.39 18.58 -7.29
C ARG A 102 -5.99 17.47 -6.32
N ASP A 103 -6.75 17.33 -5.25
CA ASP A 103 -6.55 16.28 -4.24
C ASP A 103 -7.72 15.30 -4.31
N GLY A 104 -7.43 14.04 -4.67
CA GLY A 104 -8.45 12.98 -4.71
C GLY A 104 -9.03 12.68 -3.33
N LEU A 105 -8.29 12.96 -2.26
CA LEU A 105 -8.73 12.79 -0.87
C LEU A 105 -9.66 13.92 -0.41
N SER A 106 -9.74 15.05 -1.12
CA SER A 106 -10.54 16.20 -0.72
C SER A 106 -11.99 16.17 -1.23
N ILE A 107 -12.34 15.23 -2.10
CA ILE A 107 -13.70 15.06 -2.62
C ILE A 107 -14.40 13.86 -1.97
N SER A 108 -15.73 13.89 -1.95
CA SER A 108 -16.51 12.75 -1.47
C SER A 108 -16.51 11.60 -2.49
N TRP A 109 -16.36 10.37 -2.00
CA TRP A 109 -16.45 9.13 -2.77
C TRP A 109 -17.76 8.36 -2.56
N GLY A 110 -18.66 8.82 -1.69
CA GLY A 110 -19.83 8.03 -1.24
C GLY A 110 -20.76 7.57 -2.38
N ASN A 111 -20.85 8.34 -3.47
CA ASN A 111 -21.65 8.02 -4.67
C ASN A 111 -20.79 7.58 -5.86
N GLN A 112 -19.57 7.12 -5.61
CA GLN A 112 -18.62 6.68 -6.64
C GLN A 112 -18.16 5.25 -6.36
N THR A 113 -17.67 4.59 -7.41
CA THR A 113 -16.86 3.38 -7.33
C THR A 113 -15.42 3.76 -7.73
N PRO A 114 -14.61 4.29 -6.80
CA PRO A 114 -13.31 4.83 -7.17
C PRO A 114 -12.28 3.71 -7.41
N LEU A 115 -11.45 3.91 -8.44
CA LEU A 115 -10.14 3.29 -8.54
C LEU A 115 -9.16 4.08 -7.66
N LEU A 116 -8.54 3.38 -6.72
CA LEU A 116 -7.65 3.93 -5.71
C LEU A 116 -6.26 3.30 -5.87
N TYR A 117 -5.37 4.01 -6.54
CA TYR A 117 -3.94 3.66 -6.59
C TYR A 117 -3.09 4.82 -6.05
N PRO A 118 -3.18 5.10 -4.73
CA PRO A 118 -2.44 6.18 -4.13
C PRO A 118 -0.93 5.87 -4.07
N PRO A 119 -0.07 6.90 -3.98
CA PRO A 119 1.28 6.74 -3.44
C PRO A 119 1.25 5.98 -2.11
N ILE A 120 2.24 5.11 -1.88
CA ILE A 120 2.30 4.23 -0.69
C ILE A 120 2.05 4.99 0.64
N PRO A 121 2.63 6.18 0.89
CA PRO A 121 2.42 6.89 2.15
C PRO A 121 0.99 7.41 2.35
N LEU A 122 0.19 7.47 1.28
CA LEU A 122 -1.23 7.84 1.33
C LEU A 122 -2.16 6.63 1.44
N LEU A 123 -1.66 5.38 1.43
CA LEU A 123 -2.50 4.18 1.50
C LEU A 123 -3.37 4.16 2.76
N LEU A 124 -2.79 4.38 3.94
CA LEU A 124 -3.55 4.39 5.20
C LEU A 124 -4.66 5.45 5.18
N ARG A 125 -4.33 6.67 4.75
CA ARG A 125 -5.29 7.77 4.66
C ARG A 125 -6.40 7.48 3.65
N THR A 126 -6.05 6.81 2.55
CA THR A 126 -7.01 6.35 1.53
C THR A 126 -7.96 5.29 2.09
N ILE A 127 -7.44 4.30 2.81
CA ILE A 127 -8.23 3.24 3.47
C ILE A 127 -9.20 3.83 4.49
N ARG A 128 -8.72 4.75 5.34
CA ARG A 128 -9.57 5.44 6.32
C ARG A 128 -10.64 6.28 5.66
N LYS A 129 -10.30 7.00 4.58
CA LYS A 129 -11.29 7.75 3.81
C LYS A 129 -12.38 6.85 3.20
N VAL A 130 -12.06 5.63 2.75
CA VAL A 130 -13.08 4.66 2.31
C VAL A 130 -14.08 4.35 3.44
N LYS A 131 -13.60 4.24 4.69
CA LYS A 131 -14.44 4.05 5.88
C LYS A 131 -15.26 5.32 6.18
N ASP A 132 -14.60 6.47 6.23
CA ASP A 132 -15.20 7.77 6.59
C ASP A 132 -16.29 8.22 5.59
N ASP A 133 -16.05 8.04 4.30
CA ASP A 133 -17.00 8.37 3.23
C ASP A 133 -18.09 7.29 3.05
N HIS A 134 -18.08 6.22 3.86
CA HIS A 134 -19.00 5.08 3.76
C HIS A 134 -19.09 4.49 2.34
N VAL A 135 -17.94 4.31 1.69
CA VAL A 135 -17.89 3.89 0.29
C VAL A 135 -18.36 2.44 0.16
N ARG A 136 -19.46 2.27 -0.58
CA ARG A 136 -20.10 0.96 -0.78
C ARG A 136 -19.21 -0.02 -1.55
N THR A 137 -18.49 0.45 -2.56
CA THR A 137 -17.54 -0.36 -3.33
C THR A 137 -16.41 0.52 -3.84
N ALA A 138 -15.18 0.09 -3.63
CA ALA A 138 -14.00 0.67 -4.27
C ALA A 138 -13.02 -0.44 -4.65
N VAL A 139 -12.05 -0.12 -5.50
CA VAL A 139 -10.91 -1.00 -5.76
C VAL A 139 -9.63 -0.28 -5.39
N ILE A 140 -8.89 -0.86 -4.44
CA ILE A 140 -7.57 -0.38 -4.03
C ILE A 140 -6.52 -1.26 -4.71
N ILE A 141 -5.53 -0.65 -5.35
CA ILE A 141 -4.36 -1.37 -5.86
C ILE A 141 -3.20 -1.09 -4.92
N ALA A 142 -2.59 -2.15 -4.39
CA ALA A 142 -1.48 -2.05 -3.46
C ALA A 142 -0.58 -3.30 -3.58
N PRO A 143 0.70 -3.19 -3.20
CA PRO A 143 1.56 -4.36 -3.09
C PRO A 143 1.12 -5.26 -1.91
N LYS A 144 1.36 -6.57 -2.02
CA LYS A 144 1.14 -7.51 -0.91
C LYS A 144 2.27 -7.38 0.11
N TRP A 145 2.12 -6.47 1.07
CA TRP A 145 3.11 -6.23 2.14
C TRP A 145 2.52 -6.43 3.54
N PRO A 146 2.45 -7.68 4.05
CA PRO A 146 1.85 -8.00 5.35
C PRO A 146 2.45 -7.28 6.55
N GLY A 147 3.74 -6.92 6.49
CA GLY A 147 4.43 -6.21 7.57
C GLY A 147 4.16 -4.70 7.63
N GLN A 148 3.36 -4.15 6.71
CA GLN A 148 3.07 -2.71 6.68
C GLN A 148 1.88 -2.35 7.57
N TYR A 149 2.01 -1.22 8.27
CA TYR A 149 1.01 -0.75 9.24
C TYR A 149 -0.40 -0.55 8.65
N TRP A 150 -0.51 -0.29 7.34
CA TRP A 150 -1.79 -0.12 6.64
C TRP A 150 -2.40 -1.44 6.13
N TYR A 151 -1.66 -2.54 6.12
CA TYR A 151 -2.09 -3.78 5.46
C TYR A 151 -3.25 -4.45 6.21
N THR A 152 -3.21 -4.48 7.54
CA THR A 152 -4.30 -5.03 8.35
C THR A 152 -5.59 -4.24 8.15
N GLU A 153 -5.53 -2.90 8.20
CA GLU A 153 -6.70 -2.04 7.96
C GLU A 153 -7.27 -2.22 6.53
N LEU A 154 -6.41 -2.50 5.53
CA LEU A 154 -6.86 -2.82 4.18
C LEU A 154 -7.64 -4.13 4.13
N LEU A 155 -7.14 -5.19 4.79
CA LEU A 155 -7.80 -6.50 4.80
C LEU A 155 -9.13 -6.48 5.55
N GLU A 156 -9.26 -5.67 6.61
CA GLU A 156 -10.51 -5.47 7.34
C GLU A 156 -11.67 -5.08 6.42
N ILE A 157 -11.44 -4.17 5.47
CA ILE A 157 -12.46 -3.69 4.53
C ILE A 157 -12.47 -4.43 3.19
N THR A 158 -11.52 -5.35 2.96
CA THR A 158 -11.45 -6.13 1.72
C THR A 158 -12.54 -7.20 1.70
N VAL A 159 -13.33 -7.22 0.64
CA VAL A 159 -14.34 -8.26 0.36
C VAL A 159 -13.74 -9.36 -0.52
N GLN A 160 -12.93 -8.97 -1.50
CA GLN A 160 -12.29 -9.87 -2.44
C GLN A 160 -10.97 -9.27 -2.89
N MET A 161 -9.94 -10.09 -3.13
CA MET A 161 -8.69 -9.63 -3.72
C MET A 161 -8.25 -10.56 -4.85
N ILE A 162 -7.57 -10.00 -5.84
CA ILE A 162 -6.99 -10.76 -6.95
C ILE A 162 -5.55 -10.32 -7.19
N ARG A 163 -4.70 -11.28 -7.52
CA ARG A 163 -3.32 -11.06 -7.90
C ARG A 163 -3.28 -10.45 -9.30
N LEU A 164 -2.55 -9.34 -9.45
CA LEU A 164 -2.32 -8.67 -10.74
C LEU A 164 -1.03 -9.13 -11.41
N GLY A 165 -0.02 -9.50 -10.63
CA GLY A 165 1.30 -9.91 -11.13
C GLY A 165 2.43 -9.19 -10.40
N GLN A 166 3.65 -9.29 -10.94
CA GLN A 166 4.80 -8.55 -10.42
C GLN A 166 4.72 -7.06 -10.79
N SER A 167 5.25 -6.19 -9.95
CA SER A 167 5.22 -4.72 -10.12
C SER A 167 5.71 -4.26 -11.49
N GLU A 168 6.75 -4.89 -12.03
CA GLU A 168 7.36 -4.53 -13.32
C GLU A 168 6.43 -4.83 -14.52
N GLN A 169 5.53 -5.80 -14.35
CA GLN A 169 4.56 -6.20 -15.37
C GLN A 169 3.28 -5.36 -15.27
N VAL A 170 2.89 -5.04 -14.03
CA VAL A 170 1.63 -4.35 -13.73
C VAL A 170 1.75 -2.84 -13.92
N LEU A 171 2.92 -2.27 -13.65
CA LEU A 171 3.11 -0.83 -13.54
C LEU A 171 3.95 -0.29 -14.69
N ILE A 172 3.40 0.72 -15.37
CA ILE A 172 4.05 1.44 -16.45
C ILE A 172 4.61 2.75 -15.86
N PRO A 173 5.94 2.93 -15.80
CA PRO A 173 6.54 4.15 -15.24
C PRO A 173 6.12 5.40 -16.03
N GLY A 174 5.66 6.43 -15.32
CA GLY A 174 5.40 7.75 -15.88
C GLY A 174 6.67 8.55 -16.16
N TYR A 175 6.50 9.77 -16.66
CA TYR A 175 7.61 10.65 -17.02
C TYR A 175 8.52 10.96 -15.82
N ARG A 176 7.95 11.19 -14.63
CA ARG A 176 8.73 11.55 -13.44
C ARG A 176 9.56 10.37 -12.95
N MET A 177 8.97 9.18 -12.92
CA MET A 177 9.68 7.95 -12.55
C MET A 177 10.82 7.65 -13.53
N LYS A 178 10.56 7.76 -14.84
CA LYS A 178 11.60 7.59 -15.88
C LYS A 178 12.75 8.59 -15.73
N LYS A 179 12.43 9.89 -15.58
CA LYS A 179 13.43 10.95 -15.44
C LYS A 179 14.32 10.78 -14.20
N LYS A 180 13.76 10.26 -13.12
CA LYS A 180 14.47 10.03 -11.85
C LYS A 180 15.12 8.65 -11.76
N GLN A 181 14.91 7.78 -12.74
CA GLN A 181 15.34 6.37 -12.72
C GLN A 181 14.88 5.65 -11.43
N GLN A 182 13.65 5.93 -11.02
CA GLN A 182 13.06 5.32 -9.83
C GLN A 182 12.09 4.21 -10.26
N SER A 183 12.04 3.14 -9.47
CA SER A 183 11.06 2.07 -9.62
C SER A 183 10.42 1.73 -8.26
N LEU A 184 9.21 1.17 -8.27
CA LEU A 184 8.75 0.37 -7.16
C LEU A 184 9.69 -0.82 -6.99
N PRO A 185 10.04 -1.19 -5.74
CA PRO A 185 10.78 -2.42 -5.54
C PRO A 185 9.94 -3.61 -6.04
N PRO A 186 10.60 -4.66 -6.54
CA PRO A 186 9.94 -5.87 -6.98
C PRO A 186 8.98 -6.40 -5.92
N SER A 187 7.69 -6.42 -6.28
CA SER A 187 6.63 -6.83 -5.37
C SER A 187 5.42 -7.34 -6.12
N GLU A 188 4.69 -8.25 -5.48
CA GLU A 188 3.43 -8.70 -6.03
C GLU A 188 2.35 -7.64 -5.82
N MET A 189 1.74 -7.21 -6.92
CA MET A 189 0.63 -6.25 -6.91
C MET A 189 -0.70 -6.99 -6.85
N TYR A 190 -1.62 -6.47 -6.04
CA TYR A 190 -2.97 -6.98 -5.89
C TYR A 190 -3.99 -5.87 -6.08
N MET A 191 -5.17 -6.25 -6.57
CA MET A 191 -6.37 -5.41 -6.54
C MET A 191 -7.30 -5.93 -5.44
N PHE A 192 -7.64 -5.05 -4.52
CA PHE A 192 -8.52 -5.29 -3.38
C PHE A 192 -9.86 -4.63 -3.66
N LYS A 193 -10.91 -5.43 -3.89
CA LYS A 193 -12.29 -4.96 -3.83
C LYS A 193 -12.63 -4.73 -2.37
N VAL A 194 -12.84 -3.48 -2.00
CA VAL A 194 -13.20 -3.07 -0.65
C VAL A 194 -14.64 -2.58 -0.59
N SER A 195 -15.27 -2.77 0.56
CA SER A 195 -16.62 -2.31 0.85
C SER A 195 -16.71 -1.98 2.33
N TYR A 196 -17.27 -0.83 2.67
CA TYR A 196 -17.54 -0.48 4.05
C TYR A 196 -19.04 -0.28 4.26
N ASN A 197 -19.63 -1.08 5.15
CA ASN A 197 -21.02 -0.93 5.59
C ASN A 197 -21.11 -1.16 7.11
N ARG A 198 -21.53 -0.12 7.83
CA ARG A 198 -21.50 -0.03 9.31
C ARG A 198 -22.32 -1.12 10.02
N GLU A 199 -23.29 -1.73 9.33
CA GLU A 199 -24.23 -2.70 9.90
C GLU A 199 -23.71 -4.14 10.01
N ARG A 200 -22.56 -4.49 9.37
CA ARG A 200 -22.05 -5.89 9.32
C ARG A 200 -20.89 -6.21 10.28
N ASP A 201 -20.41 -5.23 11.05
CA ASP A 201 -19.04 -5.27 11.59
C ASP A 201 -18.80 -6.19 12.79
N CYS A 202 -19.83 -6.79 13.42
CA CYS A 202 -19.59 -7.71 14.55
C CYS A 202 -19.34 -9.17 14.15
N LEU A 203 -20.01 -9.69 13.12
CA LEU A 203 -19.87 -11.12 12.72
C LEU A 203 -18.77 -11.35 11.67
N GLY A 204 -18.56 -10.40 10.76
CA GLY A 204 -17.57 -10.54 9.68
C GLY A 204 -16.11 -10.52 10.16
N TYR A 205 -15.85 -9.83 11.28
CA TYR A 205 -14.52 -9.71 11.88
C TYR A 205 -13.96 -11.07 12.31
N TYR A 206 -14.75 -11.88 13.04
CA TYR A 206 -14.32 -13.21 13.51
C TYR A 206 -14.10 -14.21 12.37
N GLN A 207 -14.95 -14.21 11.34
CA GLN A 207 -14.79 -15.11 10.19
C GLN A 207 -13.56 -14.77 9.34
N LYS A 208 -13.21 -13.49 9.20
CA LYS A 208 -12.00 -13.08 8.45
C LYS A 208 -10.70 -13.49 9.15
N ILE A 209 -10.60 -13.32 10.47
CA ILE A 209 -9.43 -13.79 11.25
C ILE A 209 -9.22 -15.30 11.06
N MET A 210 -10.30 -16.07 11.09
CA MET A 210 -10.25 -17.53 10.94
C MET A 210 -9.85 -18.00 9.54
N VAL A 211 -10.14 -17.21 8.49
CA VAL A 211 -9.69 -17.52 7.12
C VAL A 211 -8.21 -17.16 6.95
N GLN A 212 -7.76 -16.04 7.52
CA GLN A 212 -6.37 -15.60 7.46
C GLN A 212 -5.42 -16.55 8.20
N SER A 213 -5.79 -17.01 9.40
CA SER A 213 -5.01 -18.00 10.14
C SER A 213 -4.87 -19.32 9.36
N LYS A 214 -5.93 -19.76 8.68
CA LYS A 214 -5.92 -20.95 7.81
C LYS A 214 -5.13 -20.78 6.52
N GLN A 215 -4.98 -19.56 6.00
CA GLN A 215 -4.15 -19.27 4.83
C GLN A 215 -2.67 -19.19 5.21
N GLN A 216 -2.33 -18.47 6.30
CA GLN A 216 -0.95 -18.44 6.83
C GLN A 216 -0.45 -19.83 7.21
N TYR A 217 -1.28 -20.64 7.86
CA TYR A 217 -0.91 -22.02 8.20
C TYR A 217 -0.64 -22.88 6.96
N ARG A 218 -1.43 -22.72 5.89
CA ARG A 218 -1.21 -23.43 4.63
C ARG A 218 0.03 -22.95 3.86
N GLU A 219 0.35 -21.66 3.93
CA GLU A 219 1.59 -21.12 3.35
C GLU A 219 2.82 -21.62 4.12
N GLN A 220 2.77 -21.70 5.45
CA GLN A 220 3.83 -22.28 6.29
C GLN A 220 4.06 -23.77 6.03
N GLN A 221 2.99 -24.55 5.86
CA GLN A 221 3.11 -25.98 5.52
C GLN A 221 3.77 -26.21 4.15
N LYS A 222 3.50 -25.35 3.16
CA LYS A 222 4.14 -25.46 1.84
C LYS A 222 5.63 -25.13 1.87
N LEU A 223 6.04 -24.13 2.66
CA LEU A 223 7.45 -23.78 2.87
C LEU A 223 8.23 -24.82 3.68
N GLY A 224 7.54 -25.62 4.51
CA GLY A 224 8.15 -26.70 5.29
C GLY A 224 8.39 -28.00 4.52
N MET A 225 7.65 -28.24 3.42
CA MET A 225 7.80 -29.46 2.61
C MET A 225 8.92 -29.35 1.56
N ASP A 226 9.32 -28.14 1.17
CA ASP A 226 10.37 -27.90 0.15
C ASP A 226 11.81 -28.02 0.72
N ASN A 227 11.96 -28.08 2.05
CA ASN A 227 13.26 -28.18 2.72
C ASN A 227 13.56 -29.61 3.24
N GLY A 228 12.77 -30.61 2.84
CA GLY A 228 12.81 -31.98 3.37
C GLY A 228 13.45 -33.03 2.46
N GLU A 229 13.86 -32.70 1.24
CA GLU A 229 14.42 -33.66 0.28
C GLU A 229 15.86 -33.31 -0.12
N ASP A 230 16.82 -33.40 0.82
CA ASP A 230 18.21 -33.76 0.45
C ASP A 230 19.07 -34.13 1.68
N MET A 231 18.75 -35.22 2.39
CA MET A 231 19.68 -35.82 3.37
C MET A 231 19.47 -37.34 3.45
N SER A 232 19.66 -38.03 2.33
CA SER A 232 19.94 -39.47 2.38
C SER A 232 20.30 -39.99 1.00
N GLN A 233 21.60 -40.16 0.72
CA GLN A 233 22.11 -41.42 0.18
C GLN A 233 23.55 -41.67 0.71
N PRO A 234 23.90 -42.94 0.99
CA PRO A 234 25.14 -43.36 1.64
C PRO A 234 26.39 -43.27 0.77
#